data_AF-A0A350P010-F1
#
_entry.id   AF-A0A350P010-F1
#
_cell.length_a   1.000
_cell.length_b   1.000
_cell.length_c   1.000
_cell.angle_alpha   90.00
_cell.angle_beta   90.00
_cell.angle_gamma   90.00
#
_symmetry.space_group_name_H-M   'P 1'
#
loop_
_entity.id
_entity.type
_entity.pdbx_description
1 polymer ?
#
loop_
_entity_poly.entity_id
_entity_poly.type
_entity_poly.pdbx_seq_one_letter_code
_entity_poly.pdbx_strand_id
1 'polypeptide(L)'
;MTNVLLAEAKHDSAPDETGTESVNYTASHWSTNAPKLVFHLGTQNNVTQITSDADLAFGFGNASEMANISYFNEDGQSTKTDTQYSIQNADVVTHIGDNAAITEAASISSLSAASVSLLWETVTTQGLTFGQLALGGDAIENISIDVIETPLANGQVSYTGPGFQPDALISLFGSTTANVPYRVNGSFCGMGMSDGTTDVTSYQTSLNNQSTSNTASLMKDQFISIYAWNKNPQETATVVSLDSSGYTLDWAYTAGGTGREVVILAIKGPAVKVLRGTQPTSNSTVNRDAGFPPKAAIGFMSMKAASSDSTDDSRLGVGFWSAEGDSQKSGGALDEDAQS
;
A
#
# COMPACT_ATOMS: atom_id res chain seq x y z
N MET A 1 -24.67 12.81 -18.60
CA MET A 1 -23.26 12.66 -19.04
C MET A 1 -22.73 11.42 -18.35
N THR A 2 -22.01 10.55 -19.05
CA THR A 2 -21.41 9.36 -18.43
C THR A 2 -20.26 9.81 -17.55
N ASN A 3 -20.23 9.44 -16.27
CA ASN A 3 -19.09 9.73 -15.41
C ASN A 3 -17.85 9.04 -15.97
N VAL A 4 -16.78 9.80 -16.23
CA VAL A 4 -15.54 9.28 -16.82
C VAL A 4 -14.47 9.21 -15.74
N LEU A 5 -13.87 8.03 -15.57
CA LEU A 5 -12.65 7.85 -14.79
C LEU A 5 -11.45 8.19 -15.66
N LEU A 6 -10.62 9.12 -15.19
CA LEU A 6 -9.31 9.40 -15.75
C LEU A 6 -8.27 8.72 -14.87
N ALA A 7 -7.31 8.06 -15.52
CA ALA A 7 -6.19 7.43 -14.85
C ALA A 7 -4.94 7.56 -15.70
N GLU A 8 -3.81 7.86 -15.08
CA GLU A 8 -2.50 7.87 -15.76
C GLU A 8 -1.41 7.52 -14.76
N ALA A 9 -0.54 6.59 -15.16
CA ALA A 9 0.66 6.23 -14.42
C ALA A 9 1.89 6.96 -14.98
N LYS A 10 2.80 7.35 -14.08
CA LYS A 10 4.09 7.97 -14.39
C LYS A 10 5.17 7.35 -13.54
N HIS A 11 6.41 7.40 -14.02
CA HIS A 11 7.60 7.12 -13.21
C HIS A 11 8.42 8.39 -13.15
N ASP A 12 9.00 8.66 -12.01
CA ASP A 12 9.91 9.78 -11.81
C ASP A 12 11.00 9.37 -10.80
N SER A 13 11.91 10.30 -10.51
CA SER A 13 12.92 10.13 -9.46
C SER A 13 12.84 11.28 -8.46
N ALA A 14 13.10 10.98 -7.19
CA ALA A 14 13.15 12.01 -6.15
C ALA A 14 14.21 13.07 -6.53
N PRO A 15 13.97 14.35 -6.22
CA PRO A 15 14.95 15.39 -6.45
C PRO A 15 16.19 15.16 -5.58
N ASP A 16 17.34 15.69 -5.98
CA ASP A 16 18.58 15.63 -5.20
C ASP A 16 18.61 16.63 -4.02
N GLU A 17 17.58 17.46 -3.88
CA GLU A 17 17.46 18.48 -2.84
C GLU A 17 16.00 18.66 -2.39
N THR A 18 15.81 19.19 -1.19
CA THR A 18 14.46 19.50 -0.68
C THR A 18 13.82 20.61 -1.50
N GLY A 19 12.51 20.52 -1.70
CA GLY A 19 11.80 21.48 -2.53
C GLY A 19 10.49 20.97 -3.07
N THR A 20 9.94 21.69 -4.04
CA THR A 20 8.70 21.31 -4.70
C THR A 20 9.00 20.80 -6.10
N GLU A 21 8.47 19.62 -6.40
CA GLU A 21 8.54 18.98 -7.70
C GLU A 21 7.13 18.89 -8.29
N SER A 22 6.99 19.07 -9.60
CA SER A 22 5.71 18.89 -10.29
C SER A 22 5.79 17.72 -11.26
N VAL A 23 5.00 16.68 -11.00
CA VAL A 23 4.81 15.55 -11.91
C VAL A 23 3.69 15.89 -12.88
N ASN A 24 4.05 16.01 -14.15
CA ASN A 24 3.15 16.43 -15.22
C ASN A 24 2.53 15.21 -15.93
N TYR A 25 1.22 15.23 -16.05
CA TYR A 25 0.42 14.24 -16.74
C TYR A 25 0.08 14.70 -18.17
N THR A 26 -0.43 13.78 -18.99
CA THR A 26 -0.70 14.05 -20.40
C THR A 26 -1.86 15.03 -20.55
N ALA A 27 -1.57 16.28 -20.92
CA ALA A 27 -2.56 17.35 -20.97
C ALA A 27 -3.78 17.04 -21.89
N SER A 28 -3.59 16.30 -22.98
CA SER A 28 -4.71 15.91 -23.86
C SER A 28 -5.65 14.87 -23.22
N HIS A 29 -5.17 14.11 -22.24
CA HIS A 29 -5.95 13.12 -21.50
C HIS A 29 -6.72 13.78 -20.35
N TRP A 30 -6.03 14.61 -19.57
CA TRP A 30 -6.63 15.27 -18.40
C TRP A 30 -7.45 16.50 -18.76
N SER A 31 -7.12 17.19 -19.86
CA SER A 31 -7.74 18.46 -20.25
C SER A 31 -7.70 19.45 -19.07
N THR A 32 -8.85 19.92 -18.61
CA THR A 32 -8.98 20.82 -17.45
C THR A 32 -9.18 20.07 -16.13
N ASN A 33 -9.21 18.73 -16.13
CA ASN A 33 -9.41 17.94 -14.92
C ASN A 33 -8.10 17.81 -14.13
N ALA A 34 -8.21 17.86 -12.81
CA ALA A 34 -7.13 17.54 -11.90
C ALA A 34 -7.24 16.08 -11.41
N PRO A 35 -6.13 15.43 -11.06
CA PRO A 35 -6.16 14.25 -10.19
C PRO A 35 -6.92 14.57 -8.89
N LYS A 36 -7.62 13.57 -8.37
CA LYS A 36 -8.32 13.61 -7.07
C LYS A 36 -7.68 12.68 -6.05
N LEU A 37 -7.01 11.63 -6.53
CA LEU A 37 -6.30 10.63 -5.72
C LEU A 37 -5.00 10.29 -6.44
N VAL A 38 -3.91 10.16 -5.68
CA VAL A 38 -2.63 9.71 -6.21
C VAL A 38 -2.13 8.56 -5.36
N PHE A 39 -1.73 7.47 -6.00
CA PHE A 39 -0.97 6.38 -5.38
C PHE A 39 0.50 6.56 -5.69
N HIS A 40 1.37 6.27 -4.73
CA HIS A 40 2.82 6.27 -4.89
C HIS A 40 3.39 4.88 -4.61
N LEU A 41 4.43 4.54 -5.35
CA LEU A 41 5.26 3.35 -5.14
C LEU A 41 6.72 3.76 -5.20
N GLY A 42 7.41 3.78 -4.07
CA GLY A 42 8.84 4.06 -3.96
C GLY A 42 9.67 2.78 -3.90
N THR A 43 10.86 2.81 -4.50
CA THR A 43 11.89 1.75 -4.41
C THR A 43 13.27 2.40 -4.31
N GLN A 44 14.19 1.84 -3.51
CA GLN A 44 15.50 2.45 -3.17
C GLN A 44 16.48 2.70 -4.33
N ASN A 45 16.14 2.35 -5.57
CA ASN A 45 17.09 2.40 -6.66
C ASN A 45 16.80 3.53 -7.64
N ASN A 46 17.84 4.30 -7.97
CA ASN A 46 17.86 5.22 -9.11
C ASN A 46 18.03 4.51 -10.47
N VAL A 47 18.01 3.17 -10.44
CA VAL A 47 18.16 2.28 -11.60
C VAL A 47 17.17 1.10 -11.51
N THR A 48 16.69 0.64 -12.67
CA THR A 48 15.76 -0.51 -12.75
C THR A 48 16.53 -1.83 -12.59
N GLN A 49 16.91 -2.17 -11.36
CA GLN A 49 17.63 -3.40 -11.04
C GLN A 49 17.28 -3.94 -9.64
N ILE A 50 17.63 -5.20 -9.40
CA ILE A 50 17.62 -5.83 -8.07
C ILE A 50 18.87 -5.37 -7.32
N THR A 51 18.72 -4.99 -6.05
CA THR A 51 19.82 -4.63 -5.12
C THR A 51 19.96 -5.63 -3.98
N SER A 52 21.05 -5.46 -3.20
CA SER A 52 21.28 -6.22 -1.98
C SER A 52 20.22 -5.91 -0.93
N ASP A 53 19.90 -4.64 -0.71
CA ASP A 53 18.89 -4.24 0.27
C ASP A 53 17.51 -4.15 -0.37
N ALA A 54 16.50 -4.45 0.44
CA ALA A 54 15.11 -4.59 0.06
C ALA A 54 14.29 -3.44 0.66
N ASP A 55 13.83 -2.53 -0.20
CA ASP A 55 12.94 -1.43 0.20
C ASP A 55 11.71 -1.35 -0.69
N LEU A 56 10.58 -1.03 -0.07
CA LEU A 56 9.41 -0.53 -0.78
C LEU A 56 8.67 0.46 0.11
N ALA A 57 8.19 1.52 -0.53
CA ALA A 57 7.18 2.39 0.02
C ALA A 57 5.92 2.33 -0.85
N PHE A 58 4.75 2.26 -0.23
CA PHE A 58 3.47 2.43 -0.90
C PHE A 58 2.61 3.41 -0.13
N GLY A 59 1.99 4.36 -0.84
CA GLY A 59 1.11 5.32 -0.21
C GLY A 59 0.08 5.88 -1.15
N PHE A 60 -0.83 6.67 -0.58
CA PHE A 60 -1.91 7.32 -1.29
C PHE A 60 -2.29 8.65 -0.64
N GLY A 61 -2.88 9.55 -1.42
CA GLY A 61 -3.36 10.83 -0.88
C GLY A 61 -4.17 11.69 -1.86
N ASN A 62 -4.86 12.69 -1.31
CA ASN A 62 -5.75 13.62 -2.01
C ASN A 62 -5.39 15.11 -1.79
N ALA A 63 -4.13 15.41 -1.45
CA ALA A 63 -3.61 16.71 -0.98
C ALA A 63 -4.09 17.20 0.40
N SER A 64 -5.27 16.80 0.87
CA SER A 64 -5.73 17.09 2.25
C SER A 64 -5.38 16.00 3.25
N GLU A 65 -5.39 14.75 2.80
CA GLU A 65 -5.18 13.56 3.58
C GLU A 65 -4.20 12.68 2.81
N MET A 66 -3.27 12.06 3.53
CA MET A 66 -2.22 11.23 2.98
C MET A 66 -1.90 10.11 3.94
N ALA A 67 -1.41 9.00 3.40
CA ALA A 67 -0.76 8.00 4.19
C ALA A 67 0.19 7.18 3.35
N ASN A 68 1.17 6.58 4.02
CA ASN A 68 2.01 5.58 3.40
C ASN A 68 2.46 4.54 4.41
N ILE A 69 2.92 3.43 3.86
CA ILE A 69 3.62 2.36 4.54
C ILE A 69 4.94 2.13 3.83
N SER A 70 6.01 1.94 4.59
CA SER A 70 7.31 1.58 4.05
C SER A 70 7.99 0.51 4.87
N TYR A 71 8.83 -0.26 4.20
CA TYR A 71 9.71 -1.23 4.83
C TYR A 71 11.09 -1.17 4.21
N PHE A 72 12.07 -1.58 5.00
CA PHE A 72 13.47 -1.66 4.62
C PHE A 72 14.09 -2.88 5.30
N ASN A 73 14.83 -3.68 4.52
CA ASN A 73 15.59 -4.85 4.97
C ASN A 73 17.03 -4.76 4.42
N GLU A 74 18.02 -4.83 5.29
CA GLU A 74 19.44 -4.88 4.92
C GLU A 74 19.90 -6.33 4.68
N ASP A 75 20.64 -6.57 3.60
CA ASP A 75 21.24 -7.89 3.36
C ASP A 75 22.55 -8.08 4.15
N GLY A 76 22.70 -9.29 4.73
CA GLY A 76 23.96 -9.75 5.33
C GLY A 76 24.43 -9.01 6.59
N GLN A 77 23.59 -8.22 7.24
CA GLN A 77 23.96 -7.50 8.47
C GLN A 77 23.82 -8.37 9.72
N SER A 78 24.78 -8.24 10.64
CA SER A 78 24.80 -8.96 11.93
C SER A 78 24.24 -8.14 13.09
N THR A 79 23.77 -6.93 12.81
CA THR A 79 23.31 -5.95 13.80
C THR A 79 21.80 -5.95 13.95
N LYS A 80 21.30 -5.47 15.10
CA LYS A 80 19.88 -5.51 15.51
C LYS A 80 18.96 -4.53 14.74
N THR A 81 19.35 -4.06 13.56
CA THR A 81 18.74 -2.93 12.83
C THR A 81 18.44 -3.27 11.38
N ASP A 82 18.69 -4.51 10.98
CA ASP A 82 18.53 -5.09 9.65
C ASP A 82 17.13 -4.93 9.06
N THR A 83 16.04 -5.12 9.81
CA THR A 83 14.68 -4.93 9.28
C THR A 83 13.89 -3.86 10.00
N GLN A 84 13.09 -3.11 9.24
CA GLN A 84 12.43 -1.89 9.69
C GLN A 84 11.14 -1.65 8.94
N TYR A 85 10.26 -0.85 9.55
CA TYR A 85 9.00 -0.46 8.95
C TYR A 85 8.43 0.84 9.52
N SER A 86 7.66 1.55 8.71
CA SER A 86 6.96 2.78 9.08
C SER A 86 5.55 2.83 8.51
N ILE A 87 4.64 3.47 9.27
CA ILE A 87 3.41 4.07 8.73
C ILE A 87 3.40 5.55 9.06
N GLN A 88 3.07 6.35 8.05
CA GLN A 88 2.90 7.79 8.17
C GLN A 88 1.50 8.20 7.70
N ASN A 89 1.01 9.33 8.19
CA ASN A 89 -0.27 9.95 7.79
C ASN A 89 -0.11 11.43 7.35
N ALA A 90 1.13 11.86 7.11
CA ALA A 90 1.46 13.19 6.60
C ALA A 90 2.07 13.16 5.19
N ASP A 91 2.69 12.05 4.83
CA ASP A 91 3.41 11.87 3.57
C ASP A 91 2.74 10.83 2.68
N VAL A 92 2.83 11.01 1.36
CA VAL A 92 2.38 10.02 0.36
C VAL A 92 3.46 9.00 0.03
N VAL A 93 4.72 9.31 0.32
CA VAL A 93 5.86 8.40 0.21
C VAL A 93 6.85 8.72 1.31
N THR A 94 7.34 7.68 1.98
CA THR A 94 8.43 7.77 2.96
C THR A 94 9.36 6.60 2.73
N HIS A 95 10.62 6.86 2.43
CA HIS A 95 11.66 5.85 2.47
C HIS A 95 12.33 5.87 3.84
N ILE A 96 12.60 4.68 4.37
CA ILE A 96 13.32 4.51 5.63
C ILE A 96 14.62 3.77 5.37
N GLY A 97 15.67 4.14 6.08
CA GLY A 97 16.93 3.42 6.11
C GLY A 97 17.36 3.17 7.55
N ASP A 98 18.56 2.63 7.74
CA ASP A 98 19.19 2.23 9.01
C ASP A 98 18.66 2.93 10.26
N ASN A 99 18.24 2.12 11.25
CA ASN A 99 17.62 2.57 12.50
C ASN A 99 16.27 3.28 12.32
N ALA A 100 15.53 2.92 11.27
CA ALA A 100 14.24 3.52 10.92
C ALA A 100 14.33 5.05 10.72
N ALA A 101 15.48 5.53 10.26
CA ALA A 101 15.65 6.93 9.89
C ALA A 101 14.93 7.20 8.57
N ILE A 102 14.17 8.29 8.49
CA ILE A 102 13.58 8.71 7.21
C ILE A 102 14.71 9.26 6.35
N THR A 103 14.90 8.67 5.17
CA THR A 103 15.90 9.12 4.19
C THR A 103 15.25 9.96 3.10
N GLU A 104 14.00 9.67 2.75
CA GLU A 104 13.22 10.50 1.83
C GLU A 104 11.76 10.56 2.26
N ALA A 105 11.13 11.72 2.08
CA ALA A 105 9.70 11.87 2.32
C ALA A 105 9.12 12.96 1.42
N ALA A 106 7.95 12.68 0.84
CA ALA A 106 7.19 13.67 0.09
C ALA A 106 5.71 13.68 0.49
N SER A 107 5.15 14.89 0.55
CA SER A 107 3.72 15.14 0.70
C SER A 107 3.15 15.76 -0.58
N ILE A 108 1.86 15.57 -0.83
CA ILE A 108 1.16 16.21 -1.94
C ILE A 108 0.79 17.64 -1.51
N SER A 109 1.47 18.62 -2.08
CA SER A 109 1.21 20.04 -1.79
C SER A 109 0.04 20.61 -2.60
N SER A 110 -0.18 20.12 -3.82
CA SER A 110 -1.34 20.50 -4.63
C SER A 110 -1.66 19.50 -5.74
N LEU A 111 -2.94 19.44 -6.11
CA LEU A 111 -3.45 18.74 -7.27
C LEU A 111 -4.00 19.79 -8.23
N SER A 112 -3.46 19.87 -9.44
CA SER A 112 -3.88 20.85 -10.43
C SER A 112 -4.14 20.20 -11.79
N ALA A 113 -4.64 20.98 -12.76
CA ALA A 113 -4.98 20.45 -14.07
C ALA A 113 -3.74 19.77 -14.70
N ALA A 114 -3.85 18.46 -14.95
CA ALA A 114 -2.78 17.62 -15.46
C ALA A 114 -1.45 17.63 -14.66
N SER A 115 -1.45 17.95 -13.36
CA SER A 115 -0.22 17.83 -12.55
C SER A 115 -0.47 17.56 -11.07
N VAL A 116 0.52 16.93 -10.43
CA VAL A 116 0.63 16.72 -8.99
C VAL A 116 1.89 17.44 -8.53
N SER A 117 1.79 18.31 -7.53
CA SER A 117 2.97 18.93 -6.91
C SER A 117 3.33 18.21 -5.62
N LEU A 118 4.53 17.68 -5.54
CA LEU A 118 5.10 17.04 -4.36
C LEU A 118 6.00 18.02 -3.63
N LEU A 119 5.87 18.08 -2.31
CA LEU A 119 6.81 18.77 -1.42
C LEU A 119 7.73 17.73 -0.77
N TRP A 120 9.01 17.75 -1.14
CA TRP A 120 10.06 16.91 -0.58
C TRP A 120 10.68 17.59 0.62
N GLU A 121 10.29 17.16 1.82
CA GLU A 121 10.75 17.74 3.08
C GLU A 121 12.06 17.12 3.57
N THR A 122 12.29 15.85 3.20
CA THR A 122 13.52 15.11 3.50
C THR A 122 14.04 14.47 2.23
N VAL A 123 15.32 14.70 1.94
CA VAL A 123 16.07 14.06 0.85
C VAL A 123 17.49 13.81 1.37
N THR A 124 17.91 12.55 1.44
CA THR A 124 19.29 12.18 1.84
C THR A 124 19.99 11.23 0.88
N THR A 125 19.31 10.76 -0.16
CA THR A 125 19.78 9.76 -1.15
C THR A 125 19.85 10.31 -2.59
N GLN A 126 20.53 9.59 -3.49
CA GLN A 126 20.80 9.98 -4.90
C GLN A 126 19.58 9.84 -5.84
N GLY A 127 18.40 10.31 -5.42
CA GLY A 127 17.17 10.31 -6.21
C GLY A 127 16.55 8.92 -6.36
N LEU A 128 15.74 8.49 -5.38
CA LEU A 128 15.03 7.22 -5.47
C LEU A 128 14.01 7.19 -6.61
N THR A 129 13.83 6.04 -7.27
CA THR A 129 12.75 5.94 -8.26
C THR A 129 11.42 5.71 -7.58
N PHE A 130 10.44 6.49 -7.99
CA PHE A 130 9.04 6.27 -7.62
C PHE A 130 8.17 6.16 -8.86
N GLY A 131 7.06 5.45 -8.70
CA GLY A 131 5.94 5.54 -9.63
C GLY A 131 4.79 6.27 -8.97
N GLN A 132 3.96 6.90 -9.81
CA GLN A 132 2.67 7.43 -9.44
C GLN A 132 1.56 6.83 -10.30
N LEU A 133 0.40 6.60 -9.70
CA LEU A 133 -0.86 6.43 -10.40
C LEU A 133 -1.80 7.54 -9.94
N ALA A 134 -2.08 8.49 -10.84
CA ALA A 134 -3.09 9.51 -10.61
C ALA A 134 -4.46 9.02 -11.10
N LEU A 135 -5.48 9.17 -10.26
CA LEU A 135 -6.88 8.95 -10.61
C LEU A 135 -7.68 10.24 -10.44
N GLY A 136 -8.64 10.47 -11.34
CA GLY A 136 -9.51 11.64 -11.30
C GLY A 136 -10.69 11.57 -12.27
N GLY A 137 -11.15 12.73 -12.71
CA GLY A 137 -12.39 12.85 -13.49
C GLY A 137 -13.65 12.80 -12.62
N ASP A 138 -14.81 12.84 -13.29
CA ASP A 138 -16.12 12.92 -12.62
C ASP A 138 -16.58 11.59 -12.01
N ALA A 139 -15.91 10.48 -12.35
CA ALA A 139 -16.18 9.19 -11.73
C ALA A 139 -15.72 9.08 -10.28
N ILE A 140 -14.80 9.92 -9.80
CA ILE A 140 -14.43 9.94 -8.38
C ILE A 140 -15.27 11.02 -7.68
N GLU A 141 -16.15 10.59 -6.79
CA GLU A 141 -17.10 11.45 -6.08
C GLU A 141 -16.53 11.90 -4.74
N ASN A 142 -16.05 10.96 -3.92
CA ASN A 142 -15.50 11.24 -2.60
C ASN A 142 -14.34 10.30 -2.29
N ILE A 143 -13.43 10.80 -1.46
CA ILE A 143 -12.28 10.09 -0.90
C ILE A 143 -12.23 10.45 0.57
N SER A 144 -11.90 9.48 1.42
CA SER A 144 -11.54 9.71 2.81
C SER A 144 -10.41 8.77 3.19
N ILE A 145 -9.46 9.27 3.98
CA ILE A 145 -8.42 8.45 4.61
C ILE A 145 -8.61 8.50 6.12
N ASP A 146 -9.05 7.39 6.68
CA ASP A 146 -9.28 7.24 8.11
C ASP A 146 -8.14 6.49 8.79
N VAL A 147 -7.93 6.79 10.07
CA VAL A 147 -7.17 5.91 10.98
C VAL A 147 -8.16 5.30 11.96
N ILE A 148 -8.26 3.97 11.94
CA ILE A 148 -9.15 3.21 12.83
C ILE A 148 -8.34 2.43 13.85
N GLU A 149 -8.94 2.15 15.01
CA GLU A 149 -8.38 1.23 16.01
C GLU A 149 -9.06 -0.16 15.88
N THR A 150 -8.26 -1.23 15.89
CA THR A 150 -8.78 -2.61 15.95
C THR A 150 -9.51 -2.85 17.28
N PRO A 151 -10.67 -3.54 17.29
CA PRO A 151 -11.39 -3.82 18.53
C PRO A 151 -10.66 -4.86 19.40
N LEU A 152 -10.91 -4.81 20.71
CA LEU A 152 -10.39 -5.76 21.70
C LEU A 152 -11.27 -7.01 21.89
N ALA A 153 -12.20 -7.24 20.97
CA ALA A 153 -13.15 -8.34 21.00
C ALA A 153 -13.61 -8.72 19.58
N ASN A 154 -14.11 -9.96 19.45
CA ASN A 154 -14.73 -10.41 18.22
C ASN A 154 -16.04 -9.67 17.93
N GLY A 155 -16.38 -9.57 16.65
CA GLY A 155 -17.68 -9.14 16.18
C GLY A 155 -17.63 -7.93 15.26
N GLN A 156 -18.83 -7.47 14.91
CA GLN A 156 -19.00 -6.40 13.92
C GLN A 156 -18.79 -5.03 14.54
N VAL A 157 -18.02 -4.20 13.84
CA VAL A 157 -17.78 -2.79 14.17
C VAL A 157 -18.03 -1.95 12.93
N SER A 158 -18.92 -0.96 13.07
CA SER A 158 -19.20 0.01 12.01
C SER A 158 -18.32 1.25 12.18
N TYR A 159 -17.68 1.65 11.09
CA TYR A 159 -16.85 2.85 11.00
C TYR A 159 -17.56 3.85 10.08
N THR A 160 -17.88 5.02 10.62
CA THR A 160 -18.61 6.09 9.91
C THR A 160 -17.72 7.27 9.54
N GLY A 161 -16.40 7.12 9.70
CA GLY A 161 -15.38 8.13 9.37
C GLY A 161 -15.53 8.71 7.95
N PRO A 162 -15.79 7.89 6.91
CA PRO A 162 -15.88 8.41 5.55
C PRO A 162 -17.05 9.39 5.36
N GLY A 163 -18.16 9.21 6.09
CA GLY A 163 -19.36 10.04 5.95
C GLY A 163 -20.13 9.84 4.62
N PHE A 164 -19.74 8.85 3.82
CA PHE A 164 -20.39 8.46 2.56
C PHE A 164 -20.33 6.93 2.40
N GLN A 165 -21.16 6.39 1.50
CA GLN A 165 -21.05 4.98 1.09
C GLN A 165 -19.89 4.79 0.12
N PRO A 166 -18.80 4.10 0.52
CA PRO A 166 -17.71 3.79 -0.38
C PRO A 166 -18.13 2.69 -1.36
N ASP A 167 -17.42 2.63 -2.48
CA ASP A 167 -17.49 1.55 -3.48
C ASP A 167 -16.23 0.67 -3.43
N ALA A 168 -15.17 1.14 -2.77
CA ALA A 168 -13.94 0.38 -2.53
C ALA A 168 -13.22 0.84 -1.27
N LEU A 169 -12.49 -0.09 -0.66
CA LEU A 169 -11.61 0.14 0.48
C LEU A 169 -10.19 -0.37 0.20
N ILE A 170 -9.18 0.35 0.68
CA ILE A 170 -7.77 -0.11 0.73
C ILE A 170 -7.26 0.11 2.15
N SER A 171 -6.61 -0.89 2.75
CA SER A 171 -6.04 -0.80 4.11
C SER A 171 -4.52 -0.83 4.07
N LEU A 172 -3.86 -0.06 4.93
CA LEU A 172 -2.42 -0.17 5.26
C LEU A 172 -2.30 -0.38 6.76
N PHE A 173 -1.50 -1.37 7.18
CA PHE A 173 -1.37 -1.72 8.59
C PHE A 173 -0.07 -2.44 8.91
N GLY A 174 0.27 -2.47 10.19
CA GLY A 174 1.28 -3.35 10.76
C GLY A 174 0.83 -3.98 12.07
N SER A 175 1.75 -4.57 12.82
CA SER A 175 1.44 -5.31 14.05
C SER A 175 1.80 -4.60 15.36
N THR A 176 2.27 -3.35 15.32
CA THR A 176 2.59 -2.59 16.53
C THR A 176 1.35 -1.94 17.14
N THR A 177 1.40 -1.76 18.46
CA THR A 177 0.37 -1.09 19.27
C THR A 177 0.60 0.42 19.40
N ALA A 178 1.52 0.98 18.62
CA ALA A 178 1.77 2.42 18.57
C ALA A 178 0.76 3.12 17.66
N ASN A 179 0.51 4.40 17.94
CA ASN A 179 -0.37 5.24 17.12
C ASN A 179 0.40 5.83 15.93
N VAL A 180 -0.25 5.90 14.78
CA VAL A 180 0.21 6.52 13.54
C VAL A 180 0.38 8.03 13.76
N PRO A 181 1.51 8.63 13.35
CA PRO A 181 2.65 8.01 12.67
C PRO A 181 3.61 7.29 13.62
N TYR A 182 4.19 6.18 13.16
CA TYR A 182 5.21 5.47 13.91
C TYR A 182 6.23 4.75 13.02
N ARG A 183 7.34 4.37 13.67
CA ARG A 183 8.50 3.69 13.10
C ARG A 183 9.03 2.70 14.12
N VAL A 184 9.32 1.48 13.68
CA VAL A 184 9.85 0.43 14.55
C VAL A 184 10.88 -0.43 13.82
N ASN A 185 11.75 -1.07 14.59
CA ASN A 185 12.58 -2.17 14.12
C ASN A 185 11.72 -3.44 14.00
N GLY A 186 11.99 -4.26 12.99
CA GLY A 186 11.14 -5.35 12.53
C GLY A 186 10.20 -4.89 11.41
N SER A 187 10.11 -5.68 10.34
CA SER A 187 9.15 -5.43 9.26
C SER A 187 7.85 -6.16 9.54
N PHE A 188 6.77 -5.42 9.75
CA PHE A 188 5.43 -5.97 9.96
C PHE A 188 4.43 -5.13 9.19
N CYS A 189 4.21 -5.44 7.93
CA CYS A 189 3.36 -4.60 7.10
C CYS A 189 2.45 -5.42 6.20
N GLY A 190 1.27 -4.87 5.96
CA GLY A 190 0.33 -5.43 5.01
C GLY A 190 -0.52 -4.38 4.35
N MET A 191 -1.15 -4.82 3.27
CA MET A 191 -2.13 -4.07 2.52
C MET A 191 -3.31 -4.98 2.19
N GLY A 192 -4.51 -4.45 2.37
CA GLY A 192 -5.75 -5.10 2.00
C GLY A 192 -6.56 -4.28 1.01
N MET A 193 -7.41 -4.95 0.23
CA MET A 193 -8.37 -4.33 -0.68
C MET A 193 -9.73 -5.02 -0.57
N SER A 194 -10.80 -4.24 -0.70
CA SER A 194 -12.17 -4.72 -0.77
C SER A 194 -13.00 -3.94 -1.77
N ASP A 195 -13.85 -4.64 -2.52
CA ASP A 195 -14.95 -4.06 -3.31
C ASP A 195 -16.32 -4.23 -2.61
N GLY A 196 -16.32 -4.56 -1.32
CA GLY A 196 -17.53 -4.88 -0.54
C GLY A 196 -18.11 -6.28 -0.78
N THR A 197 -17.57 -7.02 -1.75
CA THR A 197 -17.97 -8.41 -2.05
C THR A 197 -16.80 -9.39 -2.01
N THR A 198 -15.60 -8.90 -2.29
CA THR A 198 -14.37 -9.67 -2.39
C THR A 198 -13.30 -8.93 -1.62
N ASP A 199 -12.74 -9.63 -0.63
CA ASP A 199 -11.62 -9.16 0.16
C ASP A 199 -10.35 -9.90 -0.21
N VAL A 200 -9.24 -9.19 -0.12
CA VAL A 200 -7.91 -9.77 -0.24
C VAL A 200 -6.89 -8.97 0.54
N THR A 201 -5.96 -9.66 1.17
CA THR A 201 -4.86 -9.06 1.94
C THR A 201 -3.55 -9.73 1.59
N SER A 202 -2.47 -8.95 1.54
CA SER A 202 -1.09 -9.45 1.63
C SER A 202 -0.44 -8.87 2.87
N TYR A 203 0.30 -9.69 3.60
CA TYR A 203 1.04 -9.29 4.78
C TYR A 203 2.40 -9.96 4.81
N GLN A 204 3.40 -9.28 5.35
CA GLN A 204 4.75 -9.79 5.51
C GLN A 204 5.30 -9.48 6.91
N THR A 205 6.14 -10.39 7.39
CA THR A 205 6.92 -10.23 8.63
C THR A 205 8.38 -10.53 8.38
N SER A 206 9.26 -9.69 8.92
CA SER A 206 10.66 -10.03 9.14
C SER A 206 11.10 -9.49 10.50
N LEU A 207 12.02 -10.19 11.16
CA LEU A 207 12.45 -9.87 12.51
C LEU A 207 13.97 -9.87 12.63
N ASN A 208 14.45 -8.80 13.28
CA ASN A 208 15.87 -8.54 13.45
C ASN A 208 16.59 -9.61 14.26
N ASN A 209 17.68 -10.15 13.70
CA ASN A 209 18.61 -11.05 14.39
C ASN A 209 17.88 -12.20 15.13
N GLN A 210 16.93 -12.86 14.47
CA GLN A 210 16.23 -14.05 14.96
C GLN A 210 16.54 -15.30 14.13
N SER A 211 16.07 -16.47 14.59
CA SER A 211 16.14 -17.71 13.81
C SER A 211 15.30 -17.63 12.53
N THR A 212 15.75 -18.33 11.48
CA THR A 212 15.19 -18.37 10.11
C THR A 212 13.70 -18.71 9.99
N SER A 213 13.06 -19.16 11.07
CA SER A 213 11.61 -19.40 11.12
C SER A 213 10.76 -18.14 11.31
N ASN A 214 11.37 -16.95 11.39
CA ASN A 214 10.70 -15.72 11.83
C ASN A 214 10.50 -14.68 10.73
N THR A 215 10.92 -14.98 9.50
CA THR A 215 10.42 -14.36 8.27
C THR A 215 9.16 -15.07 7.80
N ALA A 216 8.18 -14.30 7.33
CA ALA A 216 6.94 -14.83 6.81
C ALA A 216 6.27 -13.89 5.82
N SER A 217 5.41 -14.45 4.99
CA SER A 217 4.44 -13.67 4.22
C SER A 217 3.15 -14.47 4.03
N LEU A 218 2.06 -13.81 3.70
CA LEU A 218 0.75 -14.45 3.54
C LEU A 218 -0.11 -13.67 2.57
N MET A 219 -1.00 -14.41 1.89
CA MET A 219 -2.12 -13.86 1.14
C MET A 219 -3.42 -14.51 1.64
N LYS A 220 -4.39 -13.71 2.06
CA LYS A 220 -5.66 -14.18 2.67
C LYS A 220 -6.86 -13.54 1.99
N ASP A 221 -8.01 -14.17 2.13
CA ASP A 221 -9.33 -13.70 1.70
C ASP A 221 -10.06 -12.90 2.78
N GLN A 222 -9.29 -12.05 3.44
CA GLN A 222 -9.73 -11.12 4.46
C GLN A 222 -9.27 -9.72 4.01
N PHE A 223 -9.91 -8.68 4.54
CA PHE A 223 -9.55 -7.29 4.23
C PHE A 223 -8.41 -6.79 5.13
N ILE A 224 -8.27 -7.37 6.33
CA ILE A 224 -7.16 -7.11 7.24
C ILE A 224 -6.70 -8.45 7.80
N SER A 225 -5.37 -8.65 7.85
CA SER A 225 -4.75 -9.86 8.39
C SER A 225 -3.45 -9.49 9.11
N ILE A 226 -3.54 -9.17 10.41
CA ILE A 226 -2.40 -8.85 11.28
C ILE A 226 -1.93 -10.13 11.97
N TYR A 227 -0.64 -10.42 11.82
CA TYR A 227 0.00 -11.59 12.42
C TYR A 227 1.14 -11.17 13.33
N ALA A 228 1.36 -11.95 14.38
CA ALA A 228 2.56 -11.86 15.18
C ALA A 228 3.75 -12.45 14.41
N TRP A 229 4.96 -12.11 14.83
CA TRP A 229 6.21 -12.65 14.27
C TRP A 229 6.29 -14.18 14.28
N ASN A 230 5.62 -14.84 15.21
CA ASN A 230 5.56 -16.30 15.30
C ASN A 230 4.43 -16.91 14.45
N LYS A 231 3.95 -16.18 13.45
CA LYS A 231 2.94 -16.61 12.47
C LYS A 231 1.56 -16.90 13.09
N ASN A 232 1.32 -16.47 14.32
CA ASN A 232 -0.01 -16.54 14.93
C ASN A 232 -0.86 -15.34 14.50
N PRO A 233 -2.13 -15.55 14.08
CA PRO A 233 -3.04 -14.45 13.81
C PRO A 233 -3.28 -13.66 15.11
N GLN A 234 -3.30 -12.34 15.01
CA GLN A 234 -3.63 -11.43 16.12
C GLN A 234 -5.01 -10.83 15.90
N GLU A 235 -5.16 -10.11 14.79
CA GLU A 235 -6.41 -9.48 14.37
C GLU A 235 -6.64 -9.76 12.90
N THR A 236 -7.86 -10.17 12.55
CA THR A 236 -8.28 -10.26 11.16
C THR A 236 -9.66 -9.65 11.00
N ALA A 237 -9.94 -9.09 9.82
CA ALA A 237 -11.24 -8.50 9.52
C ALA A 237 -11.68 -8.82 8.10
N THR A 238 -12.99 -9.03 7.93
CA THR A 238 -13.67 -9.13 6.63
C THR A 238 -14.69 -8.00 6.53
N VAL A 239 -14.85 -7.40 5.34
CA VAL A 239 -15.87 -6.40 5.07
C VAL A 239 -17.23 -7.08 5.02
N VAL A 240 -18.15 -6.63 5.88
CA VAL A 240 -19.54 -7.12 5.93
C VAL A 240 -20.42 -6.33 4.98
N SER A 241 -20.26 -5.01 5.00
CA SER A 241 -21.06 -4.08 4.20
C SER A 241 -20.33 -2.77 3.99
N LEU A 242 -20.61 -2.14 2.83
CA LEU A 242 -20.32 -0.75 2.56
C LEU A 242 -21.61 0.03 2.80
N ASP A 243 -21.67 0.74 3.93
CA ASP A 243 -22.86 1.35 4.50
C ASP A 243 -23.03 2.81 4.03
N SER A 244 -24.22 3.39 4.19
CA SER A 244 -24.51 4.76 3.70
C SER A 244 -23.56 5.86 4.18
N SER A 245 -22.86 5.63 5.30
CA SER A 245 -21.94 6.58 5.94
C SER A 245 -20.53 6.03 6.16
N GLY A 246 -20.23 4.83 5.65
CA GLY A 246 -18.92 4.20 5.84
C GLY A 246 -18.95 2.71 5.57
N TYR A 247 -18.47 1.89 6.51
CA TYR A 247 -18.35 0.44 6.32
C TYR A 247 -18.42 -0.30 7.64
N THR A 248 -18.79 -1.59 7.57
CA THR A 248 -18.80 -2.49 8.72
C THR A 248 -17.80 -3.63 8.51
N LEU A 249 -16.96 -3.86 9.50
CA LEU A 249 -15.98 -4.96 9.52
C LEU A 249 -16.38 -5.99 10.57
N ASP A 250 -16.29 -7.28 10.23
CA ASP A 250 -16.39 -8.38 11.20
C ASP A 250 -15.00 -8.80 11.64
N TRP A 251 -14.70 -8.60 12.93
CA TRP A 251 -13.38 -8.83 13.50
C TRP A 251 -13.29 -10.20 14.18
N ALA A 252 -12.19 -10.90 13.89
CA ALA A 252 -11.72 -12.03 14.68
C ALA A 252 -10.41 -11.63 15.39
N TYR A 253 -10.53 -11.36 16.68
CA TYR A 253 -9.49 -10.99 17.62
C TYR A 253 -9.02 -12.22 18.40
N THR A 254 -7.74 -12.52 18.32
CA THR A 254 -7.16 -13.75 18.87
C THR A 254 -6.32 -13.48 20.13
N ALA A 255 -5.53 -12.40 20.19
CA ALA A 255 -4.81 -11.95 21.39
C ALA A 255 -4.01 -10.64 21.17
N GLY A 256 -3.94 -9.76 22.18
CA GLY A 256 -3.08 -8.56 22.15
C GLY A 256 -3.19 -7.59 23.33
N GLY A 257 -4.31 -7.58 24.04
CA GLY A 257 -4.61 -6.65 25.13
C GLY A 257 -4.68 -5.16 24.74
N THR A 258 -4.35 -4.81 23.49
CA THR A 258 -4.20 -3.43 23.02
C THR A 258 -4.60 -3.36 21.55
N GLY A 259 -5.33 -2.29 21.19
CA GLY A 259 -5.71 -2.01 19.82
C GLY A 259 -4.50 -1.63 18.97
N ARG A 260 -4.66 -1.76 17.66
CA ARG A 260 -3.67 -1.32 16.67
C ARG A 260 -4.34 -0.34 15.73
N GLU A 261 -3.57 0.61 15.25
CA GLU A 261 -4.07 1.54 14.26
C GLU A 261 -3.88 1.00 12.84
N VAL A 262 -4.94 1.13 12.04
CA VAL A 262 -5.00 0.75 10.64
C VAL A 262 -5.43 1.98 9.85
N VAL A 263 -4.72 2.26 8.76
CA VAL A 263 -5.11 3.32 7.82
C VAL A 263 -6.03 2.75 6.77
N ILE A 264 -7.17 3.39 6.52
CA ILE A 264 -8.17 2.97 5.53
C ILE A 264 -8.42 4.10 4.53
N LEU A 265 -8.19 3.82 3.25
CA LEU A 265 -8.66 4.64 2.14
C LEU A 265 -10.04 4.15 1.70
N ALA A 266 -11.04 5.03 1.79
CA ALA A 266 -12.38 4.83 1.28
C ALA A 266 -12.59 5.64 -0.01
N ILE A 267 -13.10 5.00 -1.06
CA ILE A 267 -13.29 5.63 -2.39
C ILE A 267 -14.75 5.46 -2.81
N LYS A 268 -15.39 6.55 -3.28
CA LYS A 268 -16.72 6.54 -3.89
C LYS A 268 -16.68 6.95 -5.36
N GLY A 269 -17.48 6.27 -6.17
CA GLY A 269 -17.87 6.65 -7.52
C GLY A 269 -17.38 5.74 -8.65
N PRO A 270 -16.08 5.35 -8.74
CA PRO A 270 -15.62 4.52 -9.85
C PRO A 270 -16.15 3.09 -9.71
N ALA A 271 -16.38 2.43 -10.84
CA ALA A 271 -16.59 0.98 -10.84
C ALA A 271 -15.28 0.29 -10.41
N VAL A 272 -15.33 -0.50 -9.34
CA VAL A 272 -14.17 -1.23 -8.81
C VAL A 272 -14.50 -2.71 -8.74
N LYS A 273 -13.49 -3.54 -9.00
CA LYS A 273 -13.54 -4.98 -8.80
C LYS A 273 -12.24 -5.45 -8.17
N VAL A 274 -12.34 -6.17 -7.06
CA VAL A 274 -11.21 -6.90 -6.48
C VAL A 274 -11.16 -8.29 -7.11
N LEU A 275 -10.00 -8.61 -7.66
CA LEU A 275 -9.72 -9.89 -8.31
C LEU A 275 -8.55 -10.56 -7.61
N ARG A 276 -8.66 -11.87 -7.43
CA ARG A 276 -7.60 -12.72 -6.85
C ARG A 276 -7.24 -13.85 -7.80
N GLY A 277 -6.00 -14.29 -7.72
CA GLY A 277 -5.53 -15.38 -8.54
C GLY A 277 -4.12 -15.80 -8.18
N THR A 278 -3.76 -16.98 -8.67
CA THR A 278 -2.40 -17.50 -8.61
C THR A 278 -1.71 -17.26 -9.94
N GLN A 279 -0.40 -17.03 -9.89
CA GLN A 279 0.41 -16.96 -11.09
C GLN A 279 0.32 -18.30 -11.85
N PRO A 280 0.13 -18.29 -13.18
CA PRO A 280 0.14 -19.52 -13.95
C PRO A 280 1.52 -20.18 -13.91
N THR A 281 1.56 -21.52 -13.92
CA THR A 281 2.81 -22.31 -13.93
C THR A 281 3.44 -22.40 -15.33
N SER A 282 2.84 -21.76 -16.32
CA SER A 282 3.30 -21.65 -17.70
C SER A 282 3.23 -20.21 -18.17
N ASN A 283 4.04 -19.84 -19.17
CA ASN A 283 3.97 -18.54 -19.84
C ASN A 283 2.66 -18.41 -20.64
N SER A 284 1.58 -18.06 -19.95
CA SER A 284 0.24 -17.94 -20.50
C SER A 284 -0.42 -16.67 -19.99
N THR A 285 -1.26 -16.06 -20.82
CA THR A 285 -2.12 -14.96 -20.40
C THR A 285 -3.22 -15.50 -19.47
N VAL A 286 -3.37 -14.88 -18.30
CA VAL A 286 -4.52 -15.11 -17.42
C VAL A 286 -5.50 -13.97 -17.63
N ASN A 287 -6.63 -14.29 -18.28
CA ASN A 287 -7.72 -13.34 -18.42
C ASN A 287 -8.60 -13.41 -17.17
N ARG A 288 -8.82 -12.25 -16.54
CA ARG A 288 -9.77 -12.08 -15.44
C ARG A 288 -10.78 -11.03 -15.87
N ASP A 289 -12.06 -11.33 -15.66
CA ASP A 289 -13.13 -10.43 -16.01
C ASP A 289 -13.46 -9.52 -14.82
N ALA A 290 -13.31 -8.21 -15.02
CA ALA A 290 -13.73 -7.21 -14.05
C ALA A 290 -15.23 -6.87 -14.17
N GLY A 291 -15.90 -7.30 -15.25
CA GLY A 291 -17.28 -6.93 -15.58
C GLY A 291 -17.40 -5.57 -16.28
N PHE A 292 -16.28 -4.86 -16.46
CA PHE A 292 -16.18 -3.57 -17.14
C PHE A 292 -14.77 -3.39 -17.74
N PRO A 293 -14.57 -2.50 -18.73
CA PRO A 293 -13.23 -2.17 -19.22
C PRO A 293 -12.44 -1.38 -18.16
N PRO A 294 -11.38 -1.93 -17.56
CA PRO A 294 -10.61 -1.22 -16.52
C PRO A 294 -9.81 -0.06 -17.12
N LYS A 295 -9.75 1.06 -16.39
CA LYS A 295 -8.88 2.22 -16.72
C LYS A 295 -7.57 2.24 -15.94
N ALA A 296 -7.51 1.52 -14.82
CA ALA A 296 -6.31 1.29 -14.05
C ALA A 296 -6.45 -0.01 -13.26
N ALA A 297 -5.33 -0.54 -12.78
CA ALA A 297 -5.36 -1.51 -11.69
C ALA A 297 -4.17 -1.30 -10.75
N ILE A 298 -4.37 -1.72 -9.51
CA ILE A 298 -3.34 -1.86 -8.49
C ILE A 298 -3.29 -3.36 -8.16
N GLY A 299 -2.08 -3.90 -8.06
CA GLY A 299 -1.84 -5.29 -7.73
C GLY A 299 -0.85 -5.40 -6.58
N PHE A 300 -1.06 -6.41 -5.75
CA PHE A 300 -0.07 -6.84 -4.77
C PHE A 300 0.01 -8.36 -4.74
N MET A 301 1.15 -8.86 -4.31
CA MET A 301 1.46 -10.28 -4.31
C MET A 301 2.39 -10.62 -3.17
N SER A 302 2.22 -11.81 -2.60
CA SER A 302 3.19 -12.39 -1.66
C SER A 302 4.18 -13.35 -2.34
N MET A 303 4.18 -13.39 -3.68
CA MET A 303 5.02 -14.27 -4.52
C MET A 303 5.01 -15.75 -4.10
N LYS A 304 3.82 -16.32 -3.85
CA LYS A 304 3.64 -17.72 -3.41
C LYS A 304 2.88 -18.58 -4.41
N ALA A 305 3.20 -19.88 -4.39
CA ALA A 305 2.30 -20.92 -4.87
C ALA A 305 1.02 -20.93 -4.01
N ALA A 306 -0.08 -21.47 -4.53
CA ALA A 306 -1.48 -21.37 -4.06
C ALA A 306 -1.79 -21.80 -2.60
N SER A 307 -1.07 -21.29 -1.62
CA SER A 307 -1.29 -21.48 -0.18
C SER A 307 -1.75 -20.16 0.42
N SER A 308 -2.82 -20.23 1.22
CA SER A 308 -3.27 -19.11 2.02
C SER A 308 -2.63 -19.09 3.41
N ASP A 309 -1.73 -20.03 3.71
CA ASP A 309 -1.05 -20.09 4.98
C ASP A 309 0.23 -19.24 4.99
N SER A 310 0.59 -18.75 6.17
CA SER A 310 1.91 -18.15 6.37
C SER A 310 2.97 -19.20 6.10
N THR A 311 3.91 -18.90 5.22
CA THR A 311 5.11 -19.72 5.01
C THR A 311 6.33 -18.88 5.28
N ASP A 312 7.46 -19.57 5.45
CA ASP A 312 8.79 -18.96 5.52
C ASP A 312 9.04 -18.04 4.31
N ASP A 313 9.98 -17.10 4.49
CA ASP A 313 10.35 -16.00 3.60
C ASP A 313 9.34 -14.83 3.58
N SER A 314 9.89 -13.63 3.68
CA SER A 314 9.15 -12.38 3.52
C SER A 314 9.19 -11.97 2.06
N ARG A 315 8.02 -11.88 1.42
CA ARG A 315 7.88 -11.56 0.00
C ARG A 315 6.70 -10.64 -0.19
N LEU A 316 6.95 -9.49 -0.80
CA LEU A 316 5.91 -8.53 -1.14
C LEU A 316 6.24 -7.89 -2.47
N GLY A 317 5.31 -7.94 -3.41
CA GLY A 317 5.33 -7.14 -4.62
C GLY A 317 4.12 -6.24 -4.67
N VAL A 318 4.29 -5.03 -5.18
CA VAL A 318 3.23 -4.07 -5.46
C VAL A 318 3.44 -3.49 -6.85
N GLY A 319 2.36 -3.19 -7.55
CA GLY A 319 2.44 -2.48 -8.81
C GLY A 319 1.11 -1.89 -9.22
N PHE A 320 1.17 -1.04 -10.23
CA PHE A 320 -0.01 -0.47 -10.87
C PHE A 320 0.24 -0.20 -12.35
N TRP A 321 -0.87 -0.09 -13.07
CA TRP A 321 -0.89 0.31 -14.48
C TRP A 321 -2.14 1.15 -14.77
N SER A 322 -2.07 1.93 -15.83
CA SER A 322 -3.21 2.66 -16.42
C SER A 322 -3.42 2.23 -17.87
N ALA A 323 -4.67 2.25 -18.33
CA ALA A 323 -5.00 1.95 -19.73
C ALA A 323 -4.48 3.03 -20.70
N GLU A 324 -4.25 4.23 -20.18
CA GLU A 324 -3.67 5.35 -20.91
C GLU A 324 -2.19 5.49 -20.51
N GLY A 325 -1.30 5.57 -21.51
CA GLY A 325 0.15 5.63 -21.33
C GLY A 325 0.84 4.25 -21.29
N ASP A 326 2.09 4.19 -21.74
CA ASP A 326 2.94 2.98 -21.71
C ASP A 326 3.53 2.71 -20.30
N SER A 327 2.93 3.27 -19.25
CA SER A 327 3.54 3.31 -17.93
C SER A 327 2.91 2.28 -16.99
N GLN A 328 3.68 1.27 -16.61
CA GLN A 328 3.37 0.36 -15.52
C GLN A 328 4.53 0.41 -14.54
N LYS A 329 4.29 0.63 -13.24
CA LYS A 329 5.35 0.50 -12.21
C LYS A 329 5.06 -0.76 -11.42
N SER A 330 6.10 -1.53 -11.16
CA SER A 330 6.08 -2.55 -10.14
C SER A 330 7.38 -2.50 -9.38
N GLY A 331 7.32 -2.95 -8.13
CA GLY A 331 8.43 -3.13 -7.24
C GLY A 331 8.11 -4.27 -6.30
N GLY A 332 9.13 -4.82 -5.67
CA GLY A 332 8.94 -5.80 -4.64
C GLY A 332 10.23 -6.05 -3.90
N ALA A 333 10.10 -6.59 -2.71
CA ALA A 333 11.20 -7.18 -2.00
C ALA A 333 10.92 -8.63 -1.71
N LEU A 334 12.06 -9.26 -1.51
CA LEU A 334 12.20 -10.57 -0.97
C LEU A 334 13.27 -10.45 0.10
N ASP A 335 12.94 -10.94 1.28
CA ASP A 335 13.88 -11.15 2.35
C ASP A 335 13.81 -12.64 2.72
N GLU A 336 14.95 -13.28 2.50
CA GLU A 336 15.22 -14.68 2.82
C GLU A 336 16.34 -14.61 3.86
N ASP A 337 16.04 -14.97 5.12
CA ASP A 337 17.06 -15.01 6.16
C ASP A 337 18.24 -15.86 5.67
N ALA A 338 19.47 -15.40 5.95
CA ALA A 338 20.71 -16.04 5.54
C ALA A 338 20.63 -17.58 5.64
N GLN A 339 20.60 -18.26 4.49
CA GLN A 339 20.88 -19.68 4.43
C GLN A 339 22.32 -19.86 4.91
N SER A 340 22.51 -20.27 6.16
CA SER A 340 23.81 -20.72 6.67
C SER A 340 24.28 -21.96 5.92
#